data_AF-A0A0Q9JYS8-F1
#
_entry.id   AF-A0A0Q9JYS8-F1
#
_cell.length_a   1.000
_cell.length_b   1.000
_cell.length_c   1.000
_cell.angle_alpha   90.00
_cell.angle_beta   90.00
_cell.angle_gamma   90.00
#
_symmetry.space_group_name_H-M   'P 1'
#
loop_
_entity.id
_entity.type
_entity.pdbx_description
1 polymer ?
#
loop_
_entity_poly.entity_id
_entity_poly.type
_entity_poly.pdbx_seq_one_letter_code
_entity_poly.pdbx_strand_id
1 'polypeptide(L)'
;MKKFIAACAIIGVMCFSSSALAAEDISIELKNKKLQTDNTPVMVQGRVLVPLRAVSESLGASVEWKQQQKTAIVTKWSKRASLTIGKKTALVENSAAGETFDVPLDVTVRTIDNRVYVPLRFISQQLGYKVDYKNNTVSIKSPLSENYFAKLYSGDLSTSRQIAISINGPYGDRNFEHPPLQTLHPYHDHSTAFLFPEGEALRFFTIEGNETVTFFEHKDDFLVATWQAHLQDIEGNAIQQLFADQLKDSTGPTPKIKKPFLYYYYVPYGNTVHRLGRIDVDGKYTETGYKSVNGDLTHSFGTISLVLPNEIRQENVTIPKNLHPQHVS
;
A
#
# COMPACT_ATOMS: atom_id res chain seq x y z
N MET A 1 21.13 79.06 -55.67
CA MET A 1 20.22 78.09 -56.33
C MET A 1 20.80 76.69 -56.19
N LYS A 2 19.92 75.68 -56.02
CA LYS A 2 20.13 74.21 -56.04
C LYS A 2 20.31 73.49 -54.68
N LYS A 3 19.16 73.37 -54.00
CA LYS A 3 18.51 72.18 -53.39
C LYS A 3 19.40 71.03 -52.88
N PHE A 4 19.33 70.77 -51.57
CA PHE A 4 19.47 69.42 -51.02
C PHE A 4 18.29 69.09 -50.10
N ILE A 5 17.71 67.92 -50.35
CA ILE A 5 16.58 67.29 -49.68
C ILE A 5 17.11 66.64 -48.41
N ALA A 6 16.48 66.91 -47.25
CA ALA A 6 16.69 66.13 -46.04
C ALA A 6 15.35 65.54 -45.61
N ALA A 7 15.18 64.25 -45.92
CA ALA A 7 14.03 63.44 -45.53
C ALA A 7 14.11 63.11 -44.04
N CYS A 8 13.04 63.38 -43.31
CA CYS A 8 12.88 62.96 -41.92
C CYS A 8 12.68 61.44 -41.86
N ALA A 9 13.67 60.70 -41.34
CA ALA A 9 13.52 59.30 -40.97
C ALA A 9 12.91 59.22 -39.56
N ILE A 10 11.61 58.90 -39.49
CA ILE A 10 10.93 58.56 -38.25
C ILE A 10 11.40 57.15 -37.86
N ILE A 11 12.32 57.06 -36.89
CA ILE A 11 12.68 55.79 -36.26
C ILE A 11 11.57 55.46 -35.25
N GLY A 12 10.61 54.64 -35.69
CA GLY A 12 9.63 54.03 -34.81
C GLY A 12 10.31 52.99 -33.92
N VAL A 13 10.53 53.33 -32.65
CA VAL A 13 10.93 52.38 -31.61
C VAL A 13 9.70 51.53 -31.27
N MET A 14 9.58 50.36 -31.91
CA MET A 14 8.66 49.33 -31.46
C MET A 14 9.27 48.63 -30.24
N CYS A 15 8.86 49.05 -29.05
CA CYS A 15 9.04 48.27 -27.84
C CYS A 15 8.18 47.00 -27.95
N PHE A 16 8.79 45.90 -28.38
CA PHE A 16 8.21 44.58 -28.16
C PHE A 16 8.31 44.28 -26.66
N SER A 17 7.23 44.52 -25.94
CA SER A 17 7.06 44.01 -24.59
C SER A 17 6.94 42.49 -24.68
N SER A 18 8.05 41.78 -24.50
CA SER A 18 8.02 40.34 -24.25
C SER A 18 7.39 40.12 -22.89
N SER A 19 6.09 39.86 -22.86
CA SER A 19 5.42 39.28 -21.69
C SER A 19 6.03 37.90 -21.48
N ALA A 20 6.96 37.79 -20.53
CA ALA A 20 7.40 36.50 -20.02
C ALA A 20 6.19 35.84 -19.35
N LEU A 21 5.63 34.82 -20.00
CA LEU A 21 4.70 33.90 -19.36
C LEU A 21 5.46 33.21 -18.23
N ALA A 22 5.11 33.53 -16.99
CA ALA A 22 5.59 32.77 -15.84
C ALA A 22 5.15 31.31 -16.05
N ALA A 23 6.09 30.37 -15.93
CA ALA A 23 5.74 28.96 -15.94
C ALA A 23 4.76 28.70 -14.78
N GLU A 24 3.59 28.16 -15.08
CA GLU A 24 2.60 27.82 -14.05
C GLU A 24 3.21 26.87 -13.01
N ASP A 25 3.10 27.22 -11.73
CA ASP A 25 3.60 26.43 -10.63
C ASP A 25 3.01 25.01 -10.63
N ILE A 26 3.87 24.02 -10.42
CA ILE A 26 3.45 22.62 -10.33
C ILE A 26 2.98 22.34 -8.91
N SER A 27 1.74 21.87 -8.77
CA SER A 27 1.18 21.45 -7.50
C SER A 27 1.33 19.94 -7.31
N ILE A 28 1.51 19.49 -6.06
CA ILE A 28 1.43 18.07 -5.69
C ILE A 28 0.23 17.89 -4.78
N GLU A 29 -0.57 16.87 -5.08
CA GLU A 29 -1.64 16.41 -4.21
C GLU A 29 -1.34 14.99 -3.75
N LEU A 30 -1.33 14.79 -2.44
CA LEU A 30 -1.27 13.48 -1.81
C LEU A 30 -2.65 13.16 -1.26
N LYS A 31 -3.28 12.09 -1.77
CA LYS A 31 -4.61 11.65 -1.32
C LYS A 31 -5.61 12.82 -1.23
N ASN A 32 -5.75 13.58 -2.33
CA ASN A 32 -6.63 14.75 -2.48
C ASN A 32 -6.32 15.95 -1.56
N LYS A 33 -5.13 15.99 -0.94
CA LYS A 33 -4.64 17.16 -0.21
C LYS A 33 -3.42 17.72 -0.86
N LYS A 34 -3.39 19.04 -1.03
CA LYS A 34 -2.17 19.73 -1.47
C LYS A 34 -1.04 19.44 -0.48
N LEU A 35 0.03 18.85 -0.98
CA LEU A 35 1.24 18.60 -0.23
C LEU A 35 2.08 19.87 -0.25
N GLN A 36 2.33 20.45 0.92
CA GLN A 36 3.25 21.57 1.06
C GLN A 36 4.67 21.02 1.18
N THR A 37 5.56 21.50 0.32
CA THR A 37 6.98 21.14 0.33
C THR A 37 7.80 22.42 0.42
N ASP A 38 8.84 22.47 1.25
CA ASP A 38 9.64 23.71 1.39
C ASP A 38 10.34 24.12 0.08
N ASN A 39 10.51 23.18 -0.85
CA ASN A 39 10.99 23.48 -2.19
C ASN A 39 9.99 23.03 -3.22
N THR A 40 9.88 23.82 -4.28
CA THR A 40 8.91 23.61 -5.33
C THR A 40 9.30 22.42 -6.20
N PRO A 41 8.32 21.67 -6.71
CA PRO A 41 8.52 20.73 -7.80
C PRO A 41 9.02 21.47 -9.04
N VAL A 42 9.82 20.81 -9.87
CA VAL A 42 10.36 21.42 -11.10
C VAL A 42 10.09 20.53 -12.30
N MET A 43 9.85 21.13 -13.46
CA MET A 43 9.76 20.39 -14.72
C MET A 43 11.14 20.34 -15.39
N VAL A 44 11.64 19.12 -15.62
CA VAL A 44 12.89 18.89 -16.35
C VAL A 44 12.61 17.84 -17.41
N GLN A 45 12.90 18.17 -18.68
CA GLN A 45 12.73 17.24 -19.81
C GLN A 45 11.32 16.61 -19.87
N GLY A 46 10.28 17.39 -19.58
CA GLY A 46 8.90 16.91 -19.57
C GLY A 46 8.59 15.92 -18.44
N ARG A 47 9.35 15.95 -17.35
CA ARG A 47 9.11 15.17 -16.13
C ARG A 47 9.10 16.09 -14.92
N VAL A 48 8.19 15.82 -13.99
CA VAL A 48 8.15 16.50 -12.70
C VAL A 48 9.16 15.85 -11.76
N LEU A 49 10.11 16.63 -11.30
CA LEU A 49 11.06 16.25 -10.27
C LEU A 49 10.66 16.91 -8.95
N VAL A 50 10.88 16.18 -7.87
CA VAL A 50 10.46 16.60 -6.53
C VAL A 50 11.57 16.43 -5.50
N PRO A 51 11.57 17.23 -4.43
CA PRO A 51 12.46 17.00 -3.30
C PRO A 51 12.20 15.61 -2.72
N LEU A 52 13.18 14.72 -2.85
CA LEU A 52 13.02 13.30 -2.55
C LEU A 52 12.49 13.09 -1.13
N ARG A 53 13.14 13.71 -0.14
CA ARG A 53 12.80 13.56 1.27
C ARG A 53 11.36 13.99 1.57
N ALA A 54 10.96 15.18 1.10
CA ALA A 54 9.63 15.73 1.39
C ALA A 54 8.51 14.80 0.90
N VAL A 55 8.64 14.27 -0.33
CA VAL A 55 7.63 13.38 -0.90
C VAL A 55 7.70 11.98 -0.28
N SER A 56 8.89 11.39 -0.11
CA SER A 56 9.04 10.06 0.48
C SER A 56 8.54 9.99 1.92
N GLU A 57 8.89 10.96 2.77
CA GLU A 57 8.46 11.00 4.18
C GLU A 57 6.95 11.23 4.30
N SER A 58 6.37 12.06 3.42
CA SER A 58 4.91 12.24 3.35
C SER A 58 4.17 10.97 2.96
N LEU A 59 4.85 10.04 2.27
CA LEU A 59 4.35 8.72 1.90
C LEU A 59 4.72 7.64 2.95
N GLY A 60 5.20 8.02 4.13
CA GLY A 60 5.54 7.08 5.20
C GLY A 60 6.83 6.29 4.97
N ALA A 61 7.70 6.75 4.05
CA ALA A 61 9.01 6.15 3.82
C ALA A 61 10.12 6.95 4.53
N SER A 62 11.16 6.27 5.01
CA SER A 62 12.36 6.93 5.54
C SER A 62 13.38 7.22 4.45
N VAL A 63 14.15 8.31 4.58
CA VAL A 63 15.23 8.65 3.63
C VAL A 63 16.57 8.80 4.34
N GLU A 64 17.50 7.89 4.05
CA GLU A 64 18.89 7.94 4.50
C GLU A 64 19.79 8.52 3.39
N TRP A 65 20.81 9.30 3.77
CA TRP A 65 21.81 9.82 2.85
C TRP A 65 23.19 9.19 3.10
N LYS A 66 23.76 8.54 2.09
CA LYS A 66 25.12 7.99 2.11
C LYS A 66 26.09 8.95 1.40
N GLN A 67 26.72 9.82 2.18
CA GLN A 67 27.59 10.89 1.69
C GLN A 67 28.71 10.39 0.76
N GLN A 68 29.42 9.32 1.15
CA GLN A 68 30.55 8.79 0.39
C GLN A 68 30.13 8.28 -1.00
N GLN A 69 28.93 7.70 -1.10
CA GLN A 69 28.39 7.13 -2.33
C GLN A 69 27.60 8.16 -3.15
N LYS A 70 27.29 9.33 -2.56
CA LYS A 70 26.34 10.31 -3.09
C LYS A 70 24.99 9.67 -3.43
N THR A 71 24.50 8.84 -2.52
CA THR A 71 23.31 8.00 -2.71
C THR A 71 22.27 8.30 -1.63
N ALA A 72 21.04 8.57 -2.05
CA ALA A 72 19.90 8.59 -1.16
C ALA A 72 19.23 7.20 -1.16
N ILE A 73 18.97 6.67 0.02
CA ILE A 73 18.29 5.39 0.21
C ILE A 73 16.91 5.68 0.77
N VAL A 74 15.87 5.29 0.02
CA VAL A 74 14.50 5.36 0.49
C VAL A 74 14.07 3.97 0.93
N THR A 75 13.52 3.85 2.12
CA THR A 75 13.04 2.57 2.66
C THR A 75 11.58 2.70 3.09
N LYS A 76 10.75 1.76 2.66
CA LYS A 76 9.40 1.56 3.16
C LYS A 76 9.12 0.07 3.26
N TRP A 77 8.86 -0.41 4.48
CA TRP A 77 8.73 -1.85 4.76
C TRP A 77 9.97 -2.62 4.26
N SER A 78 9.79 -3.79 3.66
CA SER A 78 10.84 -4.62 3.04
C SER A 78 11.37 -4.10 1.70
N LYS A 79 10.95 -2.90 1.26
CA LYS A 79 11.33 -2.32 -0.03
C LYS A 79 12.31 -1.17 0.17
N ARG A 80 13.35 -1.15 -0.66
CA ARG A 80 14.39 -0.12 -0.65
C ARG A 80 14.72 0.34 -2.06
N ALA A 81 14.91 1.64 -2.25
CA ALA A 81 15.37 2.24 -3.49
C ALA A 81 16.61 3.10 -3.24
N SER A 82 17.73 2.76 -3.88
CA SER A 82 18.99 3.50 -3.80
C SER A 82 19.16 4.39 -5.05
N LEU A 83 19.19 5.70 -4.84
CA LEU A 83 19.18 6.75 -5.85
C LEU A 83 20.49 7.55 -5.79
N THR A 84 21.37 7.33 -6.77
CA THR A 84 22.70 7.96 -6.81
C THR A 84 22.71 9.20 -7.68
N ILE A 85 23.22 10.32 -7.17
CA ILE A 85 23.32 11.60 -7.91
C ILE A 85 24.05 11.38 -9.26
N GLY A 86 23.49 11.94 -10.33
CA GLY A 86 24.02 11.87 -11.68
C GLY A 86 23.66 10.58 -12.43
N LYS A 87 23.06 9.59 -11.77
CA LYS A 87 22.62 8.34 -12.41
C LYS A 87 21.21 8.47 -12.96
N LYS A 88 20.96 7.73 -14.05
CA LYS A 88 19.65 7.55 -14.68
C LYS A 88 19.07 6.16 -14.37
N THR A 89 19.59 5.51 -13.34
CA THR A 89 19.14 4.21 -12.84
C THR A 89 19.07 4.29 -11.31
N ALA A 90 18.15 3.53 -10.73
CA ALA A 90 18.04 3.31 -9.30
C ALA A 90 18.12 1.82 -9.01
N LEU A 91 18.84 1.44 -7.96
CA LEU A 91 18.87 0.06 -7.49
C LEU A 91 17.67 -0.16 -6.56
N VAL A 92 16.78 -1.08 -6.92
CA VAL A 92 15.60 -1.43 -6.13
C VAL A 92 15.80 -2.81 -5.53
N GLU A 93 15.55 -2.92 -4.23
CA GLU A 93 15.69 -4.13 -3.43
C GLU A 93 14.33 -4.44 -2.79
N ASN A 94 13.86 -5.67 -2.96
CA ASN A 94 12.69 -6.21 -2.26
C ASN A 94 13.14 -7.41 -1.44
N SER A 95 13.48 -7.16 -0.17
CA SER A 95 14.01 -8.22 0.70
C SER A 95 12.98 -9.30 1.01
N ALA A 96 11.68 -9.00 0.84
CA ALA A 96 10.62 -9.99 1.00
C ALA A 96 10.58 -11.02 -0.14
N ALA A 97 10.95 -10.61 -1.36
CA ALA A 97 11.05 -11.51 -2.51
C ALA A 97 12.49 -12.01 -2.75
N GLY A 98 13.48 -11.49 -2.02
CA GLY A 98 14.90 -11.75 -2.30
C GLY A 98 15.37 -11.16 -3.63
N GLU A 99 14.70 -10.10 -4.11
CA GLU A 99 14.93 -9.52 -5.43
C GLU A 99 15.78 -8.24 -5.34
N THR A 100 16.66 -8.07 -6.31
CA THR A 100 17.43 -6.83 -6.50
C THR A 100 17.60 -6.57 -8.00
N PHE A 101 17.24 -5.38 -8.45
CA PHE A 101 17.29 -5.03 -9.87
C PHE A 101 17.49 -3.53 -10.09
N ASP A 102 18.10 -3.19 -11.23
CA ASP A 102 18.23 -1.80 -11.68
C ASP A 102 16.97 -1.36 -12.42
N VAL A 103 16.39 -0.23 -11.99
CA VAL A 103 15.24 0.39 -12.63
C VAL A 103 15.67 1.68 -13.33
N PRO A 104 15.37 1.86 -14.63
CA PRO A 104 15.68 3.09 -15.33
C PRO A 104 14.83 4.26 -14.83
N LEU A 105 15.42 5.45 -14.82
CA LEU A 105 14.77 6.71 -14.50
C LEU A 105 14.58 7.52 -15.79
N ASP A 106 13.48 8.25 -15.91
CA ASP A 106 13.26 9.10 -17.09
C ASP A 106 14.24 10.28 -17.14
N VAL A 107 14.63 10.79 -15.96
CA VAL A 107 15.57 11.89 -15.76
C VAL A 107 16.58 11.50 -14.68
N THR A 108 17.81 11.98 -14.82
CA THR A 108 18.88 11.74 -13.83
C THR A 108 18.53 12.31 -12.46
N VAL A 109 18.90 11.57 -11.41
CA VAL A 109 18.91 12.07 -10.03
C VAL A 109 19.86 13.26 -9.98
N ARG A 110 19.43 14.38 -9.39
CA ARG A 110 20.21 15.62 -9.37
C ARG A 110 20.00 16.39 -8.08
N THR A 111 20.87 17.38 -7.88
CA THR A 111 20.74 18.32 -6.78
C THR A 111 20.24 19.66 -7.29
N ILE A 112 19.26 20.24 -6.62
CA ILE A 112 18.78 21.62 -6.84
C ILE A 112 18.70 22.26 -5.46
N ASP A 113 19.35 23.41 -5.28
CA ASP A 113 19.42 24.14 -4.00
C ASP A 113 19.78 23.23 -2.81
N ASN A 114 20.81 22.40 -3.00
CA ASN A 114 21.33 21.45 -2.02
C ASN A 114 20.33 20.36 -1.57
N ARG A 115 19.25 20.12 -2.33
CA ARG A 115 18.31 19.02 -2.12
C ARG A 115 18.34 18.03 -3.28
N VAL A 116 18.17 16.74 -2.98
CA VAL A 116 18.09 15.68 -3.98
C VAL A 116 16.71 15.67 -4.63
N TYR A 117 16.71 15.77 -5.96
CA TYR A 117 15.52 15.75 -6.80
C TYR A 117 15.48 14.48 -7.65
N VAL A 118 14.31 13.84 -7.68
CA VAL A 118 14.06 12.61 -8.44
C VAL A 118 12.74 12.72 -9.21
N PRO A 119 12.54 11.92 -10.29
CA PRO A 119 11.23 11.85 -10.93
C PRO A 119 10.14 11.40 -9.94
N LEU A 120 9.08 12.20 -9.77
CA LEU A 120 8.01 11.88 -8.81
C LEU A 120 7.36 10.52 -9.11
N ARG A 121 7.07 10.25 -10.39
CA ARG A 121 6.42 9.00 -10.80
C ARG A 121 7.21 7.78 -10.34
N PHE A 122 8.53 7.80 -10.50
CA PHE A 122 9.40 6.72 -10.05
C PHE A 122 9.20 6.47 -8.57
N ILE A 123 9.40 7.49 -7.73
CA ILE A 123 9.37 7.29 -6.27
C ILE A 123 8.00 6.84 -5.77
N SER A 124 6.92 7.43 -6.29
CA SER A 124 5.56 7.05 -5.89
C SER A 124 5.21 5.62 -6.31
N GLN A 125 5.58 5.21 -7.53
CA GLN A 125 5.32 3.85 -8.01
C GLN A 125 6.16 2.79 -7.30
N GLN A 126 7.42 3.09 -6.97
CA GLN A 126 8.25 2.17 -6.15
C GLN A 126 7.63 1.93 -4.77
N LEU A 127 6.89 2.91 -4.23
CA LEU A 127 6.16 2.80 -2.97
C LEU A 127 4.72 2.26 -3.15
N GLY A 128 4.34 1.85 -4.36
CA GLY A 128 3.03 1.24 -4.68
C GLY A 128 1.88 2.21 -4.89
N TYR A 129 2.14 3.53 -4.97
CA TYR A 129 1.10 4.53 -5.23
C TYR A 129 0.84 4.73 -6.73
N LYS A 130 -0.39 5.12 -7.04
CA LYS A 130 -0.79 5.55 -8.39
C LYS A 130 -0.46 7.02 -8.58
N VAL A 131 -0.06 7.41 -9.79
CA VAL A 131 0.29 8.80 -10.13
C VAL A 131 -0.44 9.25 -11.37
N ASP A 132 -1.09 10.40 -11.25
CA ASP A 132 -1.79 11.11 -12.31
C ASP A 132 -1.21 12.53 -12.46
N TYR A 133 -1.32 13.11 -13.65
CA TYR A 133 -0.90 14.48 -13.91
C TYR A 133 -1.91 15.19 -14.81
N LYS A 134 -2.53 16.26 -14.29
CA LYS A 134 -3.53 17.05 -14.99
C LYS A 134 -3.50 18.49 -14.50
N ASN A 135 -3.63 19.47 -15.41
CA ASN A 135 -3.71 20.89 -15.08
C ASN A 135 -2.61 21.34 -14.09
N ASN A 136 -1.35 21.05 -14.43
CA ASN A 136 -0.17 21.33 -13.61
C ASN A 136 -0.20 20.76 -12.19
N THR A 137 -1.06 19.77 -11.94
CA THR A 137 -1.18 19.10 -10.65
C THR A 137 -0.81 17.63 -10.80
N VAL A 138 0.14 17.19 -9.98
CA VAL A 138 0.50 15.78 -9.83
C VAL A 138 -0.28 15.20 -8.66
N SER A 139 -1.13 14.21 -8.91
CA SER A 139 -1.91 13.55 -7.86
C SER A 139 -1.33 12.16 -7.56
N ILE A 140 -0.90 11.96 -6.32
CA ILE A 140 -0.46 10.67 -5.76
C ILE A 140 -1.65 10.04 -5.04
N LYS A 141 -2.14 8.92 -5.58
CA LYS A 141 -3.40 8.26 -5.20
C LYS A 141 -3.15 6.89 -4.58
N SER A 142 -4.10 6.46 -3.75
CA SER A 142 -4.16 5.11 -3.20
C SER A 142 -4.07 4.04 -4.30
N PRO A 143 -3.46 2.87 -4.03
CA PRO A 143 -3.56 1.72 -4.93
C PRO A 143 -5.00 1.20 -5.03
N LEU A 144 -5.82 1.37 -3.99
CA LEU A 144 -7.21 0.92 -3.95
C LEU A 144 -8.08 1.70 -4.94
N SER A 145 -9.05 1.03 -5.56
CA SER A 145 -10.13 1.72 -6.26
C SER A 145 -11.02 2.45 -5.25
N GLU A 146 -11.71 3.51 -5.68
CA GLU A 146 -12.64 4.26 -4.81
C GLU A 146 -13.70 3.34 -4.18
N ASN A 147 -14.21 2.38 -4.95
CA ASN A 147 -15.17 1.40 -4.47
C ASN A 147 -14.58 0.46 -3.40
N TYR A 148 -13.37 -0.08 -3.61
CA TYR A 148 -12.71 -0.94 -2.63
C TYR A 148 -12.36 -0.15 -1.37
N PHE A 149 -11.86 1.07 -1.52
CA PHE A 149 -11.58 1.98 -0.43
C PHE A 149 -12.83 2.23 0.42
N ALA A 150 -13.94 2.67 -0.19
CA ALA A 150 -15.17 2.97 0.52
C ALA A 150 -15.73 1.75 1.25
N LYS A 151 -15.74 0.58 0.59
CA LYS A 151 -16.22 -0.67 1.18
C LYS A 151 -15.36 -1.18 2.32
N LEU A 152 -14.04 -1.07 2.21
CA LEU A 152 -13.10 -1.54 3.22
C LEU A 152 -13.12 -0.69 4.50
N TYR A 153 -13.13 0.64 4.34
CA TYR A 153 -13.01 1.58 5.47
C TYR A 153 -14.34 2.04 6.05
N SER A 154 -15.40 2.13 5.24
CA SER A 154 -16.69 2.69 5.65
C SER A 154 -17.87 1.74 5.46
N GLY A 155 -17.65 0.56 4.86
CA GLY A 155 -18.68 -0.48 4.75
C GLY A 155 -19.00 -1.14 6.08
N ASP A 156 -20.08 -1.92 6.09
CA ASP A 156 -20.35 -2.86 7.18
C ASP A 156 -19.22 -3.89 7.33
N LEU A 157 -19.17 -4.58 8.47
CA LEU A 157 -18.11 -5.55 8.78
C LEU A 157 -18.06 -6.71 7.77
N SER A 158 -19.21 -7.17 7.25
CA SER A 158 -19.26 -8.28 6.29
C SER A 158 -18.55 -7.87 5.01
N THR A 159 -19.00 -6.74 4.46
CA THR A 159 -18.45 -6.16 3.24
C THR A 159 -16.97 -5.85 3.39
N SER A 160 -16.57 -5.27 4.54
CA SER A 160 -15.17 -4.91 4.79
C SER A 160 -14.25 -6.12 4.85
N ARG A 161 -14.66 -7.19 5.56
CA ARG A 161 -13.91 -8.44 5.67
C ARG A 161 -13.83 -9.17 4.33
N GLN A 162 -14.89 -9.15 3.52
CA GLN A 162 -14.84 -9.70 2.15
C GLN A 162 -13.79 -8.97 1.31
N ILE A 163 -13.73 -7.64 1.38
CA ILE A 163 -12.72 -6.88 0.67
C ILE A 163 -11.31 -7.21 1.20
N ALA A 164 -11.12 -7.25 2.52
CA ALA A 164 -9.82 -7.62 3.13
C ALA A 164 -9.34 -9.01 2.66
N ILE A 165 -10.21 -10.02 2.67
CA ILE A 165 -9.94 -11.36 2.15
C ILE A 165 -9.56 -11.29 0.66
N SER A 166 -10.34 -10.55 -0.15
CA SER A 166 -10.09 -10.46 -1.60
C SER A 166 -8.74 -9.80 -1.93
N ILE A 167 -8.33 -8.80 -1.16
CA ILE A 167 -7.04 -8.10 -1.32
C ILE A 167 -5.88 -9.01 -0.89
N ASN A 168 -6.09 -9.89 0.09
CA ASN A 168 -5.09 -10.84 0.57
C ASN A 168 -4.89 -12.06 -0.34
N GLY A 169 -5.73 -12.25 -1.37
CA GLY A 169 -5.67 -13.40 -2.27
C GLY A 169 -4.34 -13.59 -3.01
N PRO A 170 -4.18 -14.68 -3.79
CA PRO A 170 -2.90 -15.08 -4.40
C PRO A 170 -2.31 -14.07 -5.40
N TYR A 171 -3.11 -13.11 -5.87
CA TYR A 171 -2.70 -12.02 -6.75
C TYR A 171 -2.63 -10.66 -6.03
N GLY A 172 -2.77 -10.64 -4.71
CA GLY A 172 -2.77 -9.45 -3.88
C GLY A 172 -1.37 -8.91 -3.63
N ASP A 173 -1.21 -7.59 -3.74
CA ASP A 173 0.03 -6.89 -3.39
C ASP A 173 0.21 -6.85 -1.86
N ARG A 174 0.86 -7.88 -1.32
CA ARG A 174 1.26 -7.95 0.10
C ARG A 174 2.56 -7.17 0.31
N ASN A 175 2.61 -6.36 1.38
CA ASN A 175 3.83 -5.71 1.83
C ASN A 175 4.25 -6.31 3.17
N PHE A 176 5.55 -6.30 3.49
CA PHE A 176 6.08 -6.93 4.70
C PHE A 176 6.95 -5.94 5.45
N GLU A 177 6.58 -5.58 6.67
CA GLU A 177 7.35 -4.62 7.48
C GLU A 177 8.70 -5.19 7.93
N HIS A 178 8.78 -6.51 8.02
CA HIS A 178 9.98 -7.28 8.35
C HIS A 178 10.24 -8.32 7.25
N PRO A 179 11.48 -8.85 7.13
CA PRO A 179 11.74 -9.98 6.24
C PRO A 179 10.75 -11.13 6.54
N PRO A 180 10.01 -11.62 5.53
CA PRO A 180 9.00 -12.64 5.72
C PRO A 180 9.63 -13.98 6.06
N LEU A 181 8.89 -14.79 6.82
CA LEU A 181 9.23 -16.18 7.01
C LEU A 181 8.85 -16.98 5.75
N GLN A 182 9.70 -17.93 5.35
CA GLN A 182 9.40 -18.82 4.24
C GLN A 182 8.47 -19.94 4.71
N THR A 183 7.27 -20.00 4.14
CA THR A 183 6.39 -21.18 4.26
C THR A 183 7.08 -22.37 3.60
N LEU A 184 7.38 -23.42 4.38
CA LEU A 184 8.18 -24.55 3.91
C LEU A 184 7.30 -25.61 3.21
N HIS A 185 6.02 -25.68 3.55
CA HIS A 185 5.06 -26.68 3.07
C HIS A 185 3.76 -26.05 2.52
N PRO A 186 3.84 -25.11 1.54
CA PRO A 186 2.69 -24.33 1.10
C PRO A 186 1.56 -25.13 0.44
N TYR A 187 1.83 -26.40 0.08
CA TYR A 187 0.89 -27.27 -0.62
C TYR A 187 0.37 -28.44 0.23
N HIS A 188 0.67 -28.48 1.54
CA HIS A 188 0.31 -29.63 2.36
C HIS A 188 -1.20 -29.73 2.60
N ASP A 189 -1.88 -28.61 2.85
CA ASP A 189 -3.34 -28.58 3.12
C ASP A 189 -4.10 -27.59 2.21
N HIS A 190 -3.38 -26.68 1.53
CA HIS A 190 -3.93 -25.57 0.73
C HIS A 190 -4.99 -24.71 1.46
N SER A 191 -5.17 -24.91 2.76
CA SER A 191 -6.16 -24.25 3.57
C SER A 191 -5.72 -22.83 3.90
N THR A 192 -6.71 -21.95 4.06
CA THR A 192 -6.48 -20.61 4.60
C THR A 192 -7.53 -20.32 5.65
N ALA A 193 -7.08 -20.06 6.87
CA ALA A 193 -7.92 -19.49 7.92
C ALA A 193 -7.73 -17.98 7.96
N PHE A 194 -8.82 -17.23 8.07
CA PHE A 194 -8.83 -15.80 8.37
C PHE A 194 -9.44 -15.60 9.75
N LEU A 195 -8.72 -14.94 10.65
CA LEU A 195 -9.19 -14.65 12.01
C LEU A 195 -9.29 -13.14 12.19
N PHE A 196 -10.52 -12.62 12.21
CA PHE A 196 -10.80 -11.22 12.43
C PHE A 196 -11.16 -10.97 13.88
N PRO A 197 -10.44 -10.10 14.63
CA PRO A 197 -10.88 -9.69 15.94
C PRO A 197 -12.31 -9.15 15.89
N GLU A 198 -13.06 -9.37 16.97
CA GLU A 198 -14.43 -8.89 17.09
C GLU A 198 -14.50 -7.36 16.90
N GLY A 199 -15.40 -6.96 16.00
CA GLY A 199 -15.60 -5.59 15.55
C GLY A 199 -14.58 -5.09 14.55
N GLU A 200 -13.71 -5.94 14.00
CA GLU A 200 -12.60 -5.52 13.13
C GLU A 200 -12.54 -6.22 11.76
N ALA A 201 -12.06 -5.50 10.75
CA ALA A 201 -11.84 -5.92 9.37
C ALA A 201 -10.46 -5.50 8.82
N LEU A 202 -9.87 -4.42 9.35
CA LEU A 202 -8.60 -3.84 8.88
C LEU A 202 -7.37 -4.47 9.51
N ARG A 203 -7.56 -5.36 10.49
CA ARG A 203 -6.52 -6.14 11.14
C ARG A 203 -7.01 -7.56 11.30
N PHE A 204 -6.20 -8.54 10.92
CA PHE A 204 -6.59 -9.95 10.98
C PHE A 204 -5.38 -10.86 10.92
N PHE A 205 -5.55 -12.09 11.39
CA PHE A 205 -4.59 -13.14 11.18
C PHE A 205 -4.97 -13.95 9.94
N THR A 206 -3.97 -14.42 9.20
CA THR A 206 -4.11 -15.57 8.33
C THR A 206 -3.31 -16.74 8.86
N ILE A 207 -3.78 -17.95 8.59
CA ILE A 207 -2.99 -19.17 8.71
C ILE A 207 -3.00 -19.84 7.34
N GLU A 208 -1.85 -19.86 6.68
CA GLU A 208 -1.67 -20.45 5.36
C GLU A 208 -1.01 -21.83 5.49
N GLY A 209 -1.61 -22.86 4.90
CA GLY A 209 -1.04 -24.20 4.81
C GLY A 209 -0.88 -24.95 6.14
N ASN A 210 -1.66 -24.56 7.16
CA ASN A 210 -1.53 -25.08 8.53
C ASN A 210 -0.11 -24.93 9.11
N GLU A 211 0.63 -23.89 8.66
CA GLU A 211 2.04 -23.71 9.00
C GLU A 211 2.37 -22.26 9.37
N THR A 212 2.12 -21.30 8.49
CA THR A 212 2.55 -19.91 8.69
C THR A 212 1.38 -19.07 9.16
N VAL A 213 1.50 -18.50 10.35
CA VAL A 213 0.58 -17.49 10.86
C VAL A 213 1.11 -16.11 10.46
N THR A 214 0.27 -15.29 9.84
CA THR A 214 0.60 -13.91 9.51
C THR A 214 -0.42 -12.96 10.10
N PHE A 215 0.03 -11.93 10.83
CA PHE A 215 -0.83 -10.83 11.24
C PHE A 215 -0.71 -9.70 10.23
N PHE A 216 -1.85 -9.37 9.61
CA PHE A 216 -1.98 -8.30 8.64
C PHE A 216 -2.65 -7.08 9.24
N GLU A 217 -2.17 -5.91 8.83
CA GLU A 217 -2.76 -4.62 9.11
C GLU A 217 -2.87 -3.79 7.83
N HIS A 218 -4.00 -3.11 7.65
CA HIS A 218 -4.11 -2.08 6.62
C HIS A 218 -3.42 -0.79 7.09
N LYS A 219 -2.26 -0.48 6.50
CA LYS A 219 -1.45 0.72 6.78
C LYS A 219 -1.26 1.53 5.49
N ASP A 220 -1.55 2.82 5.53
CA ASP A 220 -1.45 3.74 4.38
C ASP A 220 -2.23 3.36 3.11
N ASP A 221 -3.29 2.55 3.22
CA ASP A 221 -4.06 1.91 2.12
C ASP A 221 -3.43 0.65 1.51
N PHE A 222 -2.42 0.09 2.17
CA PHE A 222 -1.78 -1.15 1.77
C PHE A 222 -2.04 -2.23 2.81
N LEU A 223 -2.15 -3.47 2.35
CA LEU A 223 -2.12 -4.63 3.21
C LEU A 223 -0.66 -4.92 3.60
N VAL A 224 -0.36 -4.88 4.89
CA VAL A 224 0.99 -5.04 5.42
C VAL A 224 1.03 -6.18 6.43
N ALA A 225 1.85 -7.19 6.19
CA ALA A 225 2.23 -8.17 7.20
C ALA A 225 3.18 -7.50 8.20
N THR A 226 2.72 -7.35 9.43
CA THR A 226 3.49 -6.69 10.52
C THR A 226 4.07 -7.71 11.49
N TRP A 227 3.55 -8.95 11.48
CA TRP A 227 4.12 -10.06 12.23
C TRP A 227 3.87 -11.38 11.53
N GLN A 228 4.81 -12.32 11.63
CA GLN A 228 4.62 -13.72 11.25
C GLN A 228 5.28 -14.65 12.25
N ALA A 229 4.75 -15.87 12.35
CA ALA A 229 5.39 -16.99 13.02
C ALA A 229 5.06 -18.31 12.31
N HIS A 230 5.91 -19.32 12.50
CA HIS A 230 5.54 -20.69 12.16
C HIS A 230 4.86 -21.34 13.36
N LEU A 231 3.95 -22.26 13.08
CA LEU A 231 3.42 -23.16 14.09
C LEU A 231 4.48 -24.19 14.46
N GLN A 232 4.44 -24.63 15.72
CA GLN A 232 5.37 -25.64 16.22
C GLN A 232 5.26 -26.93 15.39
N ASP A 233 4.03 -27.42 15.24
CA ASP A 233 3.70 -28.64 14.50
C ASP A 233 2.85 -28.32 13.26
N ILE A 234 3.22 -28.89 12.13
CA ILE A 234 2.41 -28.81 10.89
C ILE A 234 1.19 -29.73 10.94
N GLU A 235 1.19 -30.69 11.86
CA GLU A 235 0.09 -31.59 12.15
C GLU A 235 -0.79 -31.01 13.27
N GLY A 236 -2.08 -31.32 13.23
CA GLY A 236 -3.04 -30.85 14.23
C GLY A 236 -3.69 -29.50 13.89
N ASN A 237 -4.37 -28.91 14.87
CA ASN A 237 -5.19 -27.72 14.66
C ASN A 237 -4.35 -26.44 14.82
N ALA A 238 -4.02 -25.78 13.71
CA ALA A 238 -3.24 -24.55 13.72
C ALA A 238 -3.81 -23.42 14.59
N ILE A 239 -5.14 -23.27 14.60
CA ILE A 239 -5.75 -22.19 15.36
C ILE A 239 -5.59 -22.49 16.87
N GLN A 240 -5.73 -23.74 17.32
CA GLN A 240 -5.46 -24.10 18.71
C GLN A 240 -4.00 -23.84 19.09
N GLN A 241 -3.05 -24.20 18.22
CA GLN A 241 -1.64 -23.93 18.44
C GLN A 241 -1.35 -22.42 18.58
N LEU A 242 -1.95 -21.58 17.73
CA LEU A 242 -1.81 -20.12 17.81
C LEU A 242 -2.27 -19.58 19.17
N PHE A 243 -3.42 -20.02 19.68
CA PHE A 243 -3.95 -19.53 20.97
C PHE A 243 -3.23 -20.15 22.18
N ALA A 244 -2.60 -21.31 22.01
CA ALA A 244 -1.74 -21.94 23.01
C ALA A 244 -0.28 -21.42 22.99
N ASP A 245 0.03 -20.44 22.13
CA ASP A 245 1.39 -19.91 21.92
C ASP A 245 2.40 -21.00 21.52
N GLN A 246 1.94 -22.03 20.81
CA GLN A 246 2.77 -23.11 20.26
C GLN A 246 3.35 -22.70 18.91
N LEU A 247 4.27 -21.74 18.98
CA LEU A 247 4.89 -21.10 17.82
C LEU A 247 6.40 -21.36 17.81
N LYS A 248 6.98 -21.39 16.61
CA LYS A 248 8.43 -21.42 16.38
C LYS A 248 8.78 -20.37 15.34
N ASP A 249 9.94 -19.73 15.49
CA ASP A 249 10.41 -18.63 14.64
C ASP A 249 9.42 -17.46 14.56
N SER A 250 9.89 -16.22 14.67
CA SER A 250 8.98 -15.08 14.47
C SER A 250 9.71 -13.89 13.91
N THR A 251 8.95 -13.06 13.20
CA THR A 251 9.40 -11.79 12.64
C THR A 251 8.39 -10.71 13.01
N GLY A 252 8.88 -9.56 13.46
CA GLY A 252 8.06 -8.45 13.95
C GLY A 252 7.57 -8.58 15.40
N PRO A 253 6.87 -7.55 15.90
CA PRO A 253 6.34 -7.54 17.26
C PRO A 253 5.11 -8.44 17.41
N THR A 254 5.12 -9.35 18.39
CA THR A 254 3.99 -10.27 18.63
C THR A 254 2.69 -9.52 18.93
N PRO A 255 1.62 -9.74 18.16
CA PRO A 255 0.33 -9.11 18.38
C PRO A 255 -0.34 -9.67 19.63
N LYS A 256 -1.00 -8.80 20.41
CA LYS A 256 -1.71 -9.21 21.63
C LYS A 256 -3.14 -9.63 21.31
N ILE A 257 -3.42 -10.92 21.51
CA ILE A 257 -4.78 -11.46 21.43
C ILE A 257 -5.54 -11.08 22.71
N LYS A 258 -6.54 -10.18 22.56
CA LYS A 258 -7.36 -9.69 23.69
C LYS A 258 -8.85 -9.68 23.41
N LYS A 259 -9.24 -10.11 22.21
CA LYS A 259 -10.61 -10.12 21.74
C LYS A 259 -10.95 -11.52 21.25
N PRO A 260 -12.24 -11.90 21.32
CA PRO A 260 -12.78 -12.98 20.51
C PRO A 260 -12.55 -12.70 19.02
N PHE A 261 -12.59 -13.74 18.20
CA PHE A 261 -12.45 -13.64 16.76
C PHE A 261 -13.64 -14.24 16.05
N LEU A 262 -13.98 -13.67 14.90
CA LEU A 262 -14.64 -14.40 13.83
C LEU A 262 -13.56 -15.19 13.08
N TYR A 263 -13.74 -16.49 12.94
CA TYR A 263 -12.92 -17.29 12.02
C TYR A 263 -13.69 -17.58 10.74
N TYR A 264 -12.99 -17.49 9.61
CA TYR A 264 -13.45 -17.92 8.30
C TYR A 264 -12.39 -18.84 7.71
N TYR A 265 -12.75 -20.09 7.46
CA TYR A 265 -11.84 -21.11 6.98
C TYR A 265 -12.25 -21.54 5.58
N TYR A 266 -11.27 -21.58 4.68
CA TYR A 266 -11.43 -21.87 3.26
C TYR A 266 -10.46 -22.96 2.81
N VAL A 267 -10.97 -23.98 2.12
CA VAL A 267 -10.16 -25.01 1.44
C VAL A 267 -10.52 -25.02 -0.05
N PRO A 268 -9.58 -24.66 -0.94
CA PRO A 268 -9.85 -24.53 -2.38
C PRO A 268 -9.96 -25.88 -3.10
N TYR A 269 -9.22 -26.92 -2.68
CA TYR A 269 -9.12 -28.19 -3.40
C TYR A 269 -9.94 -29.31 -2.75
N GLY A 270 -10.38 -30.27 -3.56
CA GLY A 270 -11.28 -31.33 -3.12
C GLY A 270 -12.72 -30.83 -3.01
N ASN A 271 -13.42 -31.18 -1.93
CA ASN A 271 -14.72 -30.57 -1.61
C ASN A 271 -14.46 -29.17 -1.09
N THR A 272 -14.76 -28.11 -1.87
CA THR A 272 -14.59 -26.74 -1.37
C THR A 272 -15.44 -26.57 -0.12
N VAL A 273 -14.77 -26.24 0.98
CA VAL A 273 -15.39 -26.10 2.30
C VAL A 273 -15.20 -24.67 2.78
N HIS A 274 -16.31 -24.07 3.15
CA HIS A 274 -16.36 -22.82 3.89
C HIS A 274 -16.87 -23.12 5.29
N ARG A 275 -16.07 -22.81 6.31
CA ARG A 275 -16.50 -22.83 7.71
C ARG A 275 -16.41 -21.45 8.30
N LEU A 276 -17.33 -21.14 9.18
CA LEU A 276 -17.37 -19.87 9.86
C LEU A 276 -17.82 -20.08 11.30
N GLY A 277 -17.22 -19.33 12.21
CA GLY A 277 -17.68 -19.29 13.58
C GLY A 277 -16.96 -18.26 14.42
N ARG A 278 -17.08 -18.44 15.72
CA ARG A 278 -16.43 -17.61 16.74
C ARG A 278 -15.35 -18.40 17.45
N ILE A 279 -14.25 -17.73 17.77
CA ILE A 279 -13.21 -18.21 18.68
C ILE A 279 -13.21 -17.26 19.88
N ASP A 280 -13.45 -17.78 21.07
CA ASP A 280 -13.32 -16.98 22.30
C ASP A 280 -11.84 -16.76 22.66
N VAL A 281 -11.55 -15.86 23.60
CA VAL A 281 -10.16 -15.49 23.97
C VAL A 281 -9.36 -16.70 24.49
N ASP A 282 -10.04 -17.69 25.05
CA ASP A 282 -9.47 -18.95 25.54
C ASP A 282 -9.25 -20.00 24.43
N GLY A 283 -9.53 -19.66 23.17
CA GLY A 283 -9.40 -20.56 22.03
C GLY A 283 -10.59 -21.49 21.83
N LYS A 284 -11.70 -21.33 22.56
CA LYS A 284 -12.91 -22.15 22.37
C LYS A 284 -13.64 -21.79 21.08
N TYR A 285 -13.95 -22.80 20.26
CA TYR A 285 -14.65 -22.64 18.97
C TYR A 285 -16.16 -22.83 19.11
N THR A 286 -16.91 -21.98 18.41
CA THR A 286 -18.33 -22.17 18.13
C THR A 286 -18.58 -21.98 16.65
N GLU A 287 -18.86 -23.07 15.91
CA GLU A 287 -19.21 -23.00 14.48
C GLU A 287 -20.63 -22.42 14.32
N THR A 288 -20.77 -21.41 13.48
CA THR A 288 -22.06 -20.73 13.22
C THR A 288 -22.56 -20.96 11.79
N GLY A 289 -21.70 -21.45 10.90
CA GLY A 289 -22.10 -21.79 9.54
C GLY A 289 -21.08 -22.65 8.80
N TYR A 290 -21.60 -23.50 7.90
CA TYR A 290 -20.81 -24.40 7.06
C TYR A 290 -21.45 -24.57 5.69
N LYS A 291 -20.60 -24.67 4.65
CA LYS A 291 -21.00 -24.99 3.27
C LYS A 291 -19.94 -25.84 2.58
N SER A 292 -20.36 -26.95 1.97
CA SER A 292 -19.56 -27.79 1.06
C SER A 292 -20.08 -27.69 -0.38
N VAL A 293 -19.20 -27.69 -1.39
CA VAL A 293 -19.58 -27.34 -2.79
C VAL A 293 -19.51 -28.49 -3.82
N ASN A 294 -18.91 -29.65 -3.54
CA ASN A 294 -18.83 -30.71 -4.57
C ASN A 294 -20.14 -31.49 -4.78
N GLY A 295 -20.66 -31.45 -6.02
CA GLY A 295 -22.00 -31.91 -6.41
C GLY A 295 -23.08 -31.01 -5.79
N ASP A 296 -24.26 -30.90 -6.40
CA ASP A 296 -25.40 -30.07 -5.91
C ASP A 296 -25.36 -29.85 -4.39
N LEU A 297 -25.35 -28.58 -3.94
CA LEU A 297 -25.21 -28.13 -2.54
C LEU A 297 -25.67 -29.19 -1.50
N THR A 298 -24.79 -30.12 -1.12
CA THR A 298 -25.25 -31.36 -0.44
C THR A 298 -25.54 -31.13 1.03
N HIS A 299 -24.78 -30.24 1.68
CA HIS A 299 -24.92 -29.94 3.11
C HIS A 299 -24.58 -28.47 3.39
N SER A 300 -25.55 -27.75 3.96
CA SER A 300 -25.39 -26.40 4.50
C SER A 300 -26.02 -26.32 5.89
N PHE A 301 -25.28 -25.78 6.85
CA PHE A 301 -25.79 -25.48 8.19
C PHE A 301 -25.60 -24.00 8.49
N GLY A 302 -26.59 -23.38 9.13
CA GLY A 302 -26.52 -21.99 9.57
C GLY A 302 -26.45 -20.96 8.44
N THR A 303 -26.04 -19.74 8.78
CA THR A 303 -25.82 -18.64 7.83
C THR A 303 -24.33 -18.31 7.81
N ILE A 304 -23.70 -18.34 6.62
CA ILE A 304 -22.33 -17.86 6.44
C ILE A 304 -22.37 -16.34 6.28
N SER A 305 -22.14 -15.64 7.39
CA SER A 305 -22.05 -14.18 7.46
C SER A 305 -20.68 -13.78 8.01
N LEU A 306 -19.94 -12.91 7.34
CA LEU A 306 -18.68 -12.39 7.88
C LEU A 306 -18.91 -11.34 8.99
N VAL A 307 -19.98 -11.49 9.77
CA VAL A 307 -20.41 -10.66 10.90
C VAL A 307 -21.11 -11.56 11.91
N LEU A 308 -20.71 -11.47 13.17
CA LEU A 308 -21.36 -12.17 14.28
C LEU A 308 -22.69 -11.49 14.68
N PRO A 309 -23.64 -12.21 15.30
CA PRO A 309 -24.87 -11.61 15.79
C PRO A 309 -24.60 -10.41 16.72
N ASN A 310 -25.22 -9.26 16.42
CA ASN A 310 -25.07 -8.00 17.17
C ASN A 310 -23.65 -7.40 17.19
N GLU A 311 -22.74 -7.88 16.36
CA GLU A 311 -21.40 -7.32 16.24
C GLU A 311 -21.44 -5.94 15.58
N ILE A 312 -20.78 -4.97 16.22
CA ILE A 312 -20.62 -3.62 15.69
C ILE A 312 -19.16 -3.36 15.34
N ARG A 313 -18.94 -2.51 14.34
CA ARG A 313 -17.60 -2.07 13.95
C ARG A 313 -16.96 -1.26 15.08
N GLN A 314 -15.74 -1.62 15.48
CA GLN A 314 -15.01 -1.01 16.59
C GLN A 314 -13.65 -0.43 16.19
N GLU A 315 -13.21 -0.59 14.93
CA GLU A 315 -11.91 -0.05 14.56
C GLU A 315 -11.95 1.47 14.53
N ASN A 316 -11.25 2.08 15.48
CA ASN A 316 -10.93 3.50 15.47
C ASN A 316 -9.77 3.74 14.51
N VAL A 317 -9.94 3.40 13.23
CA VAL A 317 -8.93 3.75 12.23
C VAL A 317 -9.05 5.24 11.98
N THR A 318 -7.92 5.94 12.06
CA THR A 318 -7.82 7.26 11.45
C THR A 318 -7.93 7.01 9.95
N ILE A 319 -9.16 7.02 9.43
CA ILE A 319 -9.40 7.07 7.98
C ILE A 319 -8.51 8.20 7.48
N PRO A 320 -7.63 7.98 6.47
CA PRO A 320 -6.85 9.06 5.89
C PRO A 320 -7.83 10.19 5.56
N LYS A 321 -7.82 11.25 6.37
CA LYS A 321 -8.88 12.26 6.32
C LYS A 321 -8.92 12.81 4.89
N ASN A 322 -10.00 12.53 4.17
CA ASN A 322 -10.38 13.00 2.83
C ASN A 322 -9.88 12.16 1.64
N LEU A 323 -10.60 11.08 1.34
CA LEU A 323 -10.68 10.45 0.02
C LEU A 323 -12.15 10.17 -0.38
N HIS A 324 -13.11 10.99 0.06
CA HIS A 324 -14.48 10.86 -0.44
C HIS A 324 -14.60 11.37 -1.90
N PRO A 325 -15.52 10.79 -2.68
CA PRO A 325 -15.72 11.13 -4.08
C PRO A 325 -16.37 12.52 -4.12
N GLN A 326 -15.73 13.45 -4.83
CA GLN A 326 -16.48 14.57 -5.38
C GLN A 326 -17.47 13.94 -6.35
N HIS A 327 -18.76 14.00 -5.99
CA HIS A 327 -19.86 13.68 -6.90
C HIS A 327 -19.60 14.33 -8.26
N VAL A 328 -19.67 13.54 -9.32
CA VAL A 328 -20.01 14.06 -10.64
C VAL A 328 -21.32 13.39 -11.03
N SER A 329 -22.32 14.26 -11.15
CA SER A 329 -23.69 14.05 -11.64
C SER A 329 -23.80 13.17 -12.87
#